data_AF-A0A963FT61-F1
#
_entry.id   AF-A0A963FT61-F1
#
_cell.length_a   1.000
_cell.length_b   1.000
_cell.length_c   1.000
_cell.angle_alpha   90.00
_cell.angle_beta   90.00
_cell.angle_gamma   90.00
#
_symmetry.space_group_name_H-M   'P 1'
#
loop_
_entity.id
_entity.type
_entity.pdbx_description
1 polymer ?
#
loop_
_entity_poly.entity_id
_entity_poly.type
_entity_poly.pdbx_seq_one_letter_code
_entity_poly.pdbx_strand_id
1 'polypeptide(L)'
;REMTPEMQERMQSRMQARLDKMAERLEIKASQQDAWQAYAKVHKDMFDARPTPPAKDADAATLARHRADMAAKMATKLATLSDATAKLQGALTPEQAKTLADMTRHPMGGRHGGKGGRGEHSRHGQMSGMGGGMGGMR
;
A
#
# COMPACT_ATOMS: atom_id res chain seq x y z
N ARG A 1 4.96 -13.74 13.98
CA ARG A 1 3.61 -13.45 14.49
C ARG A 1 2.67 -13.94 13.41
N GLU A 2 2.00 -15.06 13.65
CA GLU A 2 1.04 -15.64 12.70
C GLU A 2 -0.12 -14.66 12.52
N MET A 3 -0.63 -14.54 11.29
CA MET A 3 -1.87 -13.81 11.06
C MET A 3 -3.00 -14.62 11.70
N THR A 4 -3.82 -13.97 12.51
CA THR A 4 -5.07 -14.60 12.92
C THR A 4 -5.96 -14.77 11.69
N PRO A 5 -6.85 -15.78 11.66
CA PRO A 5 -7.84 -15.94 10.59
C PRO A 5 -8.63 -14.63 10.34
N GLU A 6 -8.96 -13.91 11.41
CA GLU A 6 -9.64 -12.60 11.35
C GLU A 6 -8.82 -11.53 10.59
N MET A 7 -7.49 -11.52 10.75
CA MET A 7 -6.63 -10.59 10.02
C MET A 7 -6.53 -10.94 8.53
N GLN A 8 -6.48 -12.23 8.19
CA GLN A 8 -6.51 -12.69 6.80
C GLN A 8 -7.84 -12.33 6.13
N GLU A 9 -8.96 -12.64 6.78
CA GLU A 9 -10.30 -12.33 6.27
C GLU A 9 -10.47 -10.82 6.08
N ARG A 10 -10.03 -10.00 7.04
CA ARG A 10 -10.08 -8.54 6.91
C ARG A 10 -9.23 -8.03 5.73
N MET A 11 -8.08 -8.65 5.45
CA MET A 11 -7.25 -8.29 4.31
C MET A 11 -7.93 -8.69 2.98
N GLN A 12 -8.47 -9.90 2.90
CA GLN A 12 -9.20 -10.40 1.72
C GLN A 12 -10.42 -9.53 1.42
N SER A 13 -11.24 -9.22 2.43
CA SER A 13 -12.42 -8.36 2.28
C SER A 13 -12.07 -6.95 1.82
N ARG A 14 -10.97 -6.37 2.31
CA ARG A 14 -10.48 -5.06 1.83
C ARG A 14 -10.00 -5.12 0.39
N MET A 15 -9.33 -6.20 0.00
CA MET A 15 -8.87 -6.40 -1.37
C MET A 15 -10.06 -6.55 -2.31
N GLN A 16 -11.04 -7.37 -1.94
CA GLN A 16 -12.25 -7.58 -2.71
C GLN A 16 -13.01 -6.26 -2.89
N ALA A 17 -13.25 -5.50 -1.81
CA ALA A 17 -13.91 -4.20 -1.90
C ALA A 17 -13.15 -3.18 -2.76
N ARG A 18 -11.81 -3.27 -2.84
CA ARG A 18 -11.03 -2.43 -3.76
C ARG A 18 -11.25 -2.85 -5.21
N LEU A 19 -11.24 -4.15 -5.49
CA LEU A 19 -11.46 -4.69 -6.82
C LEU A 19 -12.90 -4.37 -7.29
N ASP A 20 -13.90 -4.52 -6.43
CA ASP A 20 -15.30 -4.20 -6.77
C ASP A 20 -15.45 -2.72 -7.15
N LYS A 21 -14.90 -1.81 -6.35
CA LYS A 21 -14.89 -0.37 -6.68
C LYS A 21 -14.18 -0.04 -7.99
N MET A 22 -13.12 -0.77 -8.31
CA MET A 22 -12.42 -0.60 -9.59
C MET A 22 -13.28 -1.12 -10.75
N ALA A 23 -13.94 -2.27 -10.60
CA ALA A 23 -14.84 -2.82 -11.61
C ALA A 23 -16.03 -1.89 -11.88
N GLU A 24 -16.64 -1.35 -10.81
CA GLU A 24 -17.72 -0.37 -10.88
C GLU A 24 -17.28 0.88 -11.63
N ARG A 25 -16.13 1.46 -11.25
CA ARG A 25 -15.62 2.68 -11.88
C ARG A 25 -15.17 2.48 -13.33
N LEU A 26 -14.74 1.28 -13.69
CA LEU A 26 -14.43 0.91 -15.07
C LEU A 26 -15.68 0.52 -15.85
N GLU A 27 -16.84 0.35 -15.21
CA GLU A 27 -18.06 -0.15 -15.83
C GLU A 27 -17.78 -1.44 -16.65
N ILE A 28 -17.13 -2.42 -16.01
CA ILE A 28 -16.73 -3.67 -16.69
C ILE A 28 -17.96 -4.36 -17.27
N LYS A 29 -17.91 -4.62 -18.58
CA LYS A 29 -18.98 -5.31 -19.33
C LYS A 29 -18.74 -6.82 -19.36
N ALA A 30 -19.76 -7.58 -19.72
CA ALA A 30 -19.68 -9.04 -19.87
C ALA A 30 -18.54 -9.49 -20.80
N SER A 31 -18.32 -8.78 -21.92
CA SER A 31 -17.22 -9.08 -22.86
C SER A 31 -15.82 -8.81 -22.30
N GLN A 32 -15.71 -8.09 -21.18
CA GLN A 32 -14.46 -7.70 -20.52
C GLN A 32 -14.21 -8.52 -19.24
N GLN A 33 -15.17 -9.34 -18.84
CA GLN A 33 -15.17 -10.04 -17.56
C GLN A 33 -13.99 -11.00 -17.43
N ASP A 34 -13.63 -11.72 -18.50
CA ASP A 34 -12.50 -12.66 -18.47
C ASP A 34 -11.16 -11.94 -18.23
N ALA A 35 -10.94 -10.81 -18.91
CA ALA A 35 -9.75 -9.99 -18.72
C ALA A 35 -9.72 -9.36 -17.32
N TRP A 36 -10.88 -8.93 -16.81
CA TRP A 36 -11.02 -8.42 -15.46
C TRP A 36 -10.71 -9.47 -14.39
N GLN A 37 -11.24 -10.69 -14.53
CA GLN A 37 -10.99 -11.78 -13.57
C GLN A 37 -9.52 -12.21 -13.56
N ALA A 38 -8.86 -12.25 -14.72
CA ALA A 38 -7.43 -12.51 -14.80
C ALA A 38 -6.61 -11.43 -14.05
N TYR A 39 -6.95 -10.16 -14.24
CA TYR A 39 -6.33 -9.05 -13.52
C TYR A 39 -6.61 -9.11 -11.99
N ALA A 40 -7.85 -9.34 -11.60
CA ALA A 40 -8.27 -9.44 -10.20
C ALA A 40 -7.56 -10.59 -9.48
N LYS A 41 -7.39 -11.75 -10.13
CA LYS A 41 -6.64 -12.89 -9.60
C LYS A 41 -5.19 -12.52 -9.28
N VAL A 42 -4.48 -11.93 -10.23
CA VAL A 42 -3.08 -11.50 -10.02
C VAL A 42 -2.98 -10.48 -8.89
N HIS A 43 -3.96 -9.58 -8.77
CA HIS A 43 -4.04 -8.64 -7.67
C HIS A 43 -4.22 -9.31 -6.31
N LYS A 44 -5.00 -10.39 -6.20
CA LYS A 44 -5.17 -11.17 -4.97
C LYS A 44 -3.90 -11.95 -4.62
N ASP A 45 -3.32 -12.65 -5.60
CA ASP A 45 -2.10 -13.46 -5.45
C ASP A 45 -0.89 -12.63 -4.96
N MET A 46 -0.87 -11.33 -5.30
CA MET A 46 0.17 -10.42 -4.82
C MET A 46 0.19 -10.34 -3.28
N PHE A 47 -0.96 -10.46 -2.62
CA PHE A 47 -1.13 -10.30 -1.17
C PHE A 47 -1.28 -11.61 -0.38
N ASP A 48 -1.58 -12.74 -1.02
CA ASP A 48 -1.84 -14.01 -0.33
C ASP A 48 -0.60 -14.64 0.33
N ALA A 49 0.60 -14.40 -0.21
CA ALA A 49 1.83 -14.96 0.35
C ALA A 49 2.73 -13.87 0.95
N ARG A 50 2.68 -13.72 2.28
CA ARG A 50 3.69 -12.99 3.05
C ARG A 50 4.86 -13.91 3.39
N PRO A 51 6.09 -13.58 3.00
CA PRO A 51 7.24 -14.41 3.31
C PRO A 51 7.53 -14.42 4.81
N THR A 52 7.99 -15.56 5.30
CA THR A 52 8.41 -15.71 6.69
C THR A 52 9.57 -14.75 6.96
N PRO A 53 9.49 -13.93 8.02
CA PRO A 53 10.60 -13.07 8.40
C PRO A 53 11.78 -13.94 8.87
N PRO A 54 13.03 -13.49 8.64
CA PRO A 54 14.20 -14.16 9.18
C PRO A 54 14.18 -14.14 10.72
N ALA A 55 14.99 -15.00 11.33
CA ALA A 55 15.17 -15.02 12.78
C ALA A 55 15.64 -13.64 13.30
N LYS A 56 15.28 -13.30 14.53
CA LYS A 56 15.54 -11.96 15.10
C LYS A 56 17.03 -11.67 15.29
N ASP A 57 17.83 -12.72 15.43
CA ASP A 57 19.27 -12.74 15.65
C ASP A 57 20.07 -13.07 14.38
N ALA A 58 19.41 -13.09 13.21
CA ALA A 58 20.08 -13.36 11.94
C ALA A 58 21.18 -12.32 11.65
N ASP A 59 22.31 -12.80 11.14
CA ASP A 59 23.44 -11.96 10.75
C ASP A 59 23.12 -11.06 9.54
N ALA A 60 23.97 -10.05 9.32
CA ALA A 60 23.79 -9.08 8.23
C ALA A 60 23.75 -9.74 6.84
N ALA A 61 24.54 -10.79 6.62
CA ALA A 61 24.58 -11.51 5.34
C ALA A 61 23.26 -12.27 5.07
N THR A 62 22.67 -12.87 6.09
CA THR A 62 21.38 -13.58 6.01
C THR A 62 20.23 -12.60 5.79
N LEU A 63 20.25 -11.46 6.47
CA LEU A 63 19.28 -10.38 6.23
C LEU A 63 19.38 -9.83 4.80
N ALA A 64 20.60 -9.64 4.28
CA ALA A 64 20.82 -9.17 2.91
C ALA A 64 20.29 -10.18 1.87
N ARG A 65 20.60 -11.48 2.03
CA ARG A 65 20.08 -12.55 1.16
C ARG A 65 18.56 -12.60 1.18
N HIS A 66 17.94 -12.56 2.36
CA HIS A 66 16.48 -12.53 2.50
C HIS A 66 15.87 -11.36 1.72
N ARG A 67 16.44 -10.15 1.84
CA ARG A 67 15.97 -8.98 1.08
C ARG A 67 16.12 -9.14 -0.43
N ALA A 68 17.21 -9.75 -0.89
CA ALA A 68 17.41 -10.04 -2.31
C ALA A 68 16.35 -11.02 -2.83
N ASP A 69 16.08 -12.10 -2.10
CA ASP A 69 15.06 -13.08 -2.46
C ASP A 69 13.66 -12.46 -2.48
N MET A 70 13.37 -11.57 -1.52
CA MET A 70 12.14 -10.80 -1.47
C MET A 70 11.99 -9.90 -2.70
N ALA A 71 13.06 -9.19 -3.08
CA ALA A 71 13.06 -8.33 -4.26
C ALA A 71 12.85 -9.15 -5.55
N ALA A 72 13.52 -10.29 -5.70
CA ALA A 72 13.34 -11.18 -6.83
C ALA A 72 11.89 -11.68 -6.95
N LYS A 73 11.30 -12.15 -5.84
CA LYS A 73 9.90 -12.58 -5.81
C LYS A 73 8.93 -11.44 -6.16
N MET A 74 9.20 -10.24 -5.65
CA MET A 74 8.39 -9.07 -5.98
C MET A 74 8.53 -8.68 -7.45
N ALA A 75 9.73 -8.77 -8.03
CA ALA A 75 9.94 -8.51 -9.45
C ALA A 75 9.12 -9.47 -10.33
N THR A 76 9.10 -10.77 -10.02
CA THR A 76 8.26 -11.74 -10.73
C THR A 76 6.77 -11.40 -10.60
N LYS A 77 6.29 -11.07 -9.40
CA LYS A 77 4.90 -10.66 -9.18
C LYS A 77 4.53 -9.40 -9.98
N LEU A 78 5.42 -8.41 -10.03
CA LEU A 78 5.21 -7.18 -10.79
C LEU A 78 5.20 -7.43 -12.30
N ALA A 79 6.01 -8.35 -12.80
CA ALA A 79 5.95 -8.77 -14.21
C ALA A 79 4.57 -9.37 -14.54
N THR A 80 4.09 -10.31 -13.72
CA THR A 80 2.74 -10.89 -13.89
C THR A 80 1.64 -9.83 -13.83
N LEU A 81 1.76 -8.86 -12.91
CA LEU A 81 0.82 -7.74 -12.80
C LEU A 81 0.84 -6.84 -14.04
N SER A 82 2.03 -6.54 -14.57
CA SER A 82 2.20 -5.77 -15.80
C SER A 82 1.50 -6.46 -16.98
N ASP A 83 1.71 -7.75 -17.17
CA ASP A 83 1.08 -8.52 -18.25
C ASP A 83 -0.44 -8.56 -18.12
N ALA A 84 -0.96 -8.77 -16.91
CA ALA A 84 -2.39 -8.77 -16.66
C ALA A 84 -3.02 -7.38 -16.88
N THR A 85 -2.29 -6.32 -16.54
CA THR A 85 -2.71 -4.93 -16.77
C THR A 85 -2.74 -4.60 -18.25
N ALA A 86 -1.73 -5.01 -19.02
CA ALA A 86 -1.69 -4.83 -20.47
C ALA A 86 -2.86 -5.57 -21.16
N LYS A 87 -3.15 -6.81 -20.74
CA LYS A 87 -4.30 -7.59 -21.24
C LYS A 87 -5.63 -6.92 -20.91
N LEU A 88 -5.81 -6.44 -19.68
CA LEU A 88 -7.00 -5.70 -19.29
C LEU A 88 -7.14 -4.43 -20.14
N GLN A 89 -6.08 -3.63 -20.24
CA GLN A 89 -6.09 -2.39 -21.03
C GLN A 89 -6.47 -2.63 -22.50
N GLY A 90 -6.02 -3.73 -23.11
CA GLY A 90 -6.39 -4.10 -24.47
C GLY A 90 -7.87 -4.51 -24.66
N ALA A 91 -8.54 -4.94 -23.59
CA ALA A 91 -9.97 -5.28 -23.61
C ALA A 91 -10.89 -4.08 -23.27
N LEU A 92 -10.33 -3.01 -22.72
CA LEU A 92 -11.07 -1.81 -22.32
C LEU A 92 -11.29 -0.85 -23.49
N THR A 93 -12.35 -0.05 -23.43
CA THR A 93 -12.51 1.11 -24.33
C THR A 93 -11.45 2.17 -24.01
N PRO A 94 -11.16 3.12 -24.93
CA PRO A 94 -10.21 4.19 -24.66
C PRO A 94 -10.52 5.01 -23.39
N GLU A 95 -11.80 5.25 -23.10
CA GLU A 95 -12.24 5.97 -21.90
C GLU A 95 -12.00 5.16 -20.62
N GLN A 96 -12.32 3.86 -20.64
CA GLN A 96 -12.06 2.96 -19.52
C GLN A 96 -10.55 2.79 -19.28
N ALA A 97 -9.74 2.69 -20.34
CA ALA A 97 -8.29 2.62 -20.25
C ALA A 97 -7.68 3.88 -19.62
N LYS A 98 -8.21 5.06 -19.95
CA LYS A 98 -7.83 6.32 -19.29
C LYS A 98 -8.17 6.29 -17.80
N THR A 99 -9.37 5.83 -17.46
CA THR A 99 -9.78 5.67 -16.06
C THR A 99 -8.87 4.70 -15.30
N LEU A 100 -8.48 3.57 -15.91
CA LEU A 100 -7.51 2.63 -15.36
C LEU A 100 -6.16 3.31 -15.11
N ALA A 101 -5.63 4.05 -16.09
CA ALA A 101 -4.36 4.76 -15.93
C ALA A 101 -4.40 5.82 -14.82
N ASP A 102 -5.50 6.55 -14.69
CA ASP A 102 -5.68 7.57 -13.65
C ASP A 102 -5.77 6.95 -12.25
N MET A 103 -6.45 5.81 -12.11
CA MET A 103 -6.48 5.03 -10.87
C MET A 103 -5.11 4.46 -10.49
N THR A 104 -4.29 4.09 -11.48
CA THR A 104 -2.94 3.57 -11.23
C THR A 104 -1.96 4.69 -10.83
N ARG A 105 -2.06 5.87 -11.45
CA ARG A 105 -1.26 7.06 -11.08
C ARG A 105 -1.62 7.61 -9.70
N HIS A 106 -2.90 7.59 -9.36
CA HIS A 106 -3.43 8.08 -8.09
C HIS A 106 -4.14 6.93 -7.37
N PRO A 107 -3.38 5.97 -6.80
CA PRO A 107 -4.00 4.87 -6.07
C PRO A 107 -4.91 5.46 -4.99
N MET A 108 -6.18 5.01 -5.00
CA MET A 108 -7.26 5.44 -4.09
C MET A 108 -6.86 5.20 -2.62
N GLY A 109 -6.08 6.12 -2.06
CA GLY A 109 -5.30 5.94 -0.84
C GLY A 109 -4.14 6.93 -0.70
N GLY A 110 -3.78 7.67 -1.76
CA GLY A 110 -2.76 8.73 -1.77
C GLY A 110 -3.05 9.99 -0.94
N ARG A 111 -3.86 9.91 0.11
CA ARG A 111 -3.90 10.91 1.19
C ARG A 111 -3.02 10.49 2.37
N HIS A 112 -1.87 9.89 2.09
CA HIS A 112 -0.74 9.95 3.01
C HIS A 112 0.16 11.08 2.53
N GLY A 113 -0.29 12.31 2.80
CA GLY A 113 0.64 13.42 2.93
C GLY A 113 1.60 13.02 4.05
N GLY A 114 2.83 12.70 3.67
CA GLY A 114 3.91 12.45 4.61
C GLY A 114 4.09 13.67 5.50
N LYS A 115 3.57 13.61 6.73
CA LYS A 115 4.16 14.32 7.86
C LYS A 115 5.25 13.44 8.43
N GLY A 116 6.37 13.40 7.71
CA GLY A 116 7.60 12.76 8.14
C GLY A 116 8.77 13.48 7.51
N GLY A 117 9.33 14.46 8.23
CA GLY A 117 10.64 15.04 7.91
C GLY A 117 10.64 16.54 7.61
N ARG A 118 10.55 17.39 8.64
CA ARG A 118 11.43 18.56 8.77
C ARG A 118 11.93 18.62 10.20
N GLY A 119 13.25 18.54 10.33
CA GLY A 119 13.93 18.76 11.59
C GLY A 119 13.72 20.18 12.11
N GLU A 120 14.10 20.34 13.37
CA GLU A 120 14.44 21.60 14.03
C GLU A 120 13.28 22.57 14.32
N HIS A 121 12.88 22.64 15.59
CA HIS A 121 12.93 23.86 16.42
C HIS A 121 12.09 23.69 17.71
N SER A 122 12.81 23.61 18.82
CA SER A 122 12.64 24.48 20.01
C SER A 122 11.33 24.44 20.82
N ARG A 123 11.54 24.23 22.14
CA ARG A 123 10.76 24.73 23.29
C ARG A 123 9.52 23.94 23.70
N HIS A 124 9.79 22.83 24.39
CA HIS A 124 8.97 22.42 25.52
C HIS A 124 9.17 23.45 26.65
N GLY A 125 8.09 24.11 27.10
CA GLY A 125 8.13 25.00 28.27
C GLY A 125 7.46 26.35 28.06
N GLN A 126 6.15 26.38 27.83
CA GLN A 126 5.31 27.56 28.07
C GLN A 126 4.21 27.14 29.04
N MET A 127 4.49 27.26 30.34
CA MET A 127 3.45 27.52 31.34
C MET A 127 3.56 29.00 31.69
N SER A 128 2.78 29.82 31.00
CA SER A 128 2.38 31.13 31.49
C SER A 128 1.24 30.92 32.48
N GLY A 129 1.44 31.33 33.73
CA GLY A 129 0.37 31.40 34.73
C GLY A 129 0.91 31.79 36.10
N MET A 130 0.50 32.97 36.59
CA MET A 130 0.83 33.62 37.88
C MET A 130 2.20 34.33 37.86
N GLY A 131 2.32 35.65 37.71
CA GLY A 131 1.44 36.73 38.17
C GLY A 131 1.79 37.13 39.60
N GLY A 132 2.65 38.15 39.74
CA GLY A 132 2.64 39.04 40.90
C GLY A 132 3.84 39.00 41.86
N GLY A 133 4.65 40.07 41.83
CA GLY A 133 4.99 40.80 43.06
C GLY A 133 6.38 40.57 43.69
N MET A 134 7.09 41.69 43.83
CA MET A 134 8.19 41.98 44.77
C MET A 134 9.53 41.29 44.47
N GLY A 135 10.64 41.98 44.22
CA GLY A 135 11.06 43.28 44.72
C GLY A 135 12.17 43.08 45.75
N GLY A 136 13.43 43.14 45.29
CA GLY A 136 14.65 43.52 46.02
C GLY A 136 14.98 42.87 47.37
N MET A 137 16.18 42.30 47.48
CA MET A 137 17.30 42.85 48.28
C MET A 137 18.38 41.78 48.49
N ARG A 138 19.59 42.16 48.08
CA ARG A 138 20.92 41.82 48.63
C ARG A 138 21.26 40.35 48.91
#